data_AF-A0A3D8P841-F1
#
_entry.id   AF-A0A3D8P841-F1
#
_cell.length_a   1.000
_cell.length_b   1.000
_cell.length_c   1.000
_cell.angle_alpha   90.00
_cell.angle_beta   90.00
_cell.angle_gamma   90.00
#
_symmetry.space_group_name_H-M   'P 1'
#
loop_
_entity.id
_entity.type
_entity.pdbx_description
1 polymer ?
#
loop_
_entity_poly.entity_id
_entity_poly.type
_entity_poly.pdbx_seq_one_letter_code
_entity_poly.pdbx_strand_id
1 'polypeptide(L)'
;MEWKAVFFICLGLLGLYLMGSVLLAPLRLVLRLLWAMVVGTCLLGLINLVGELFHFHIALNPLTALAAGLYPVGGVLLLTLLALAGFRA
;
A
#
# COMPACT_ATOMS: atom_id res chain seq x y z
N MET A 1 -19.07 6.24 47.11
CA MET A 1 -19.87 5.94 45.92
C MET A 1 -18.93 5.65 44.74
N GLU A 2 -17.82 4.94 44.97
CA GLU A 2 -16.64 5.05 44.06
C GLU A 2 -16.51 3.88 43.07
N TRP A 3 -16.89 2.65 43.46
CA TRP A 3 -16.63 1.44 42.67
C TRP A 3 -17.43 1.38 41.36
N LYS A 4 -18.65 1.93 41.37
CA LYS A 4 -19.49 2.01 40.16
C LYS A 4 -18.87 2.92 39.11
N ALA A 5 -18.30 4.06 39.52
CA ALA A 5 -17.65 4.99 38.61
C ALA A 5 -16.43 4.35 37.94
N VAL A 6 -15.58 3.68 38.72
CA VAL A 6 -14.43 2.92 38.20
C VAL A 6 -14.87 1.86 37.19
N PHE A 7 -15.95 1.13 37.49
CA PHE A 7 -16.50 0.12 36.57
C PHE A 7 -16.94 0.73 35.24
N PHE A 8 -17.68 1.83 35.25
CA PHE A 8 -18.13 2.50 34.01
C PHE A 8 -16.96 3.13 33.23
N ILE A 9 -15.93 3.63 33.90
CA ILE A 9 -14.72 4.14 33.23
C ILE A 9 -13.98 3.00 32.53
N CYS A 10 -13.76 1.87 33.20
CA CYS A 10 -13.14 0.69 32.59
C CYS A 10 -13.97 0.17 31.41
N LEU A 11 -15.30 0.11 31.55
CA LEU A 11 -16.20 -0.31 30.48
C LEU A 11 -16.16 0.66 29.28
N GLY A 12 -16.13 1.96 29.54
CA GLY A 12 -16.01 3.00 28.50
C GLY A 12 -14.67 2.96 27.77
N LEU A 13 -13.56 2.76 28.50
CA LEU A 13 -12.22 2.60 27.90
C LEU A 13 -12.13 1.33 27.05
N LEU A 14 -12.71 0.22 27.52
CA LEU A 14 -12.78 -1.02 26.75
C LEU A 14 -13.60 -0.83 25.47
N GLY A 15 -14.75 -0.17 25.56
CA GLY A 15 -15.58 0.18 24.40
C GLY A 15 -14.85 1.09 23.41
N LEU A 16 -14.15 2.12 23.91
CA LEU A 16 -13.36 3.04 23.09
C LEU A 16 -12.20 2.31 22.39
N TYR A 17 -11.51 1.40 23.08
CA TYR A 17 -10.43 0.60 22.50
C TYR A 17 -10.95 -0.30 21.39
N LEU A 18 -12.09 -0.97 21.59
CA LEU A 18 -12.70 -1.82 20.58
C LEU A 18 -13.14 -1.02 19.35
N MET A 19 -13.87 0.09 19.53
CA MET A 19 -14.30 0.94 18.43
C MET A 19 -13.12 1.59 17.71
N GLY A 20 -12.14 2.10 18.46
CA GLY A 20 -10.91 2.66 17.92
C GLY A 20 -10.16 1.64 17.08
N SER A 21 -10.00 0.40 17.56
CA SER A 21 -9.27 -0.64 16.84
C SER A 21 -9.90 -1.00 15.48
N VAL A 22 -11.23 -0.99 15.40
CA VAL A 22 -12.00 -1.23 14.17
C VAL A 22 -11.84 -0.09 13.18
N LEU A 23 -11.80 1.18 13.62
CA LEU A 23 -11.57 2.34 12.75
C LEU A 23 -10.10 2.48 12.33
N LEU A 24 -9.16 2.10 13.21
CA LEU A 24 -7.72 2.16 12.91
C LEU A 24 -7.28 1.08 11.93
N ALA A 25 -8.02 -0.03 11.80
CA ALA A 25 -7.72 -1.09 10.84
C ALA A 25 -7.79 -0.62 9.37
N PRO A 26 -8.88 -0.02 8.86
CA PRO A 26 -8.93 0.49 7.49
C PRO A 26 -7.99 1.69 7.28
N LEU A 27 -7.80 2.54 8.29
CA LEU A 27 -6.84 3.65 8.20
C LEU A 27 -5.41 3.16 7.96
N ARG A 28 -4.99 2.09 8.67
CA ARG A 28 -3.68 1.46 8.45
C ARG A 28 -3.53 0.90 7.04
N LEU A 29 -4.61 0.37 6.45
CA LEU A 29 -4.60 -0.10 5.06
C LEU A 29 -4.38 1.06 4.08
N VAL A 30 -5.12 2.16 4.24
CA VAL A 30 -4.97 3.34 3.37
C VAL A 30 -3.56 3.91 3.44
N LEU A 31 -2.99 4.04 4.65
CA LEU A 31 -1.62 4.51 4.84
C LEU A 31 -0.60 3.57 4.17
N ARG A 32 -0.80 2.25 4.27
CA ARG A 32 0.06 1.27 3.60
C ARG A 32 0.00 1.39 2.07
N LEU A 33 -1.19 1.61 1.50
CA LEU A 33 -1.37 1.80 0.06
C LEU A 33 -0.72 3.10 -0.42
N LEU A 34 -0.84 4.18 0.34
CA LEU A 34 -0.16 5.45 0.04
C LEU A 34 1.37 5.28 0.05
N TRP A 35 1.90 4.58 1.05
CA TRP A 35 3.34 4.31 1.10
C TRP A 35 3.81 3.45 -0.08
N ALA A 36 3.05 2.41 -0.42
CA ALA A 36 3.34 1.59 -1.59
C ALA A 36 3.33 2.39 -2.90
N MET A 37 2.36 3.30 -3.08
CA MET A 37 2.33 4.20 -4.25
C MET A 37 3.61 5.04 -4.36
N VAL A 38 4.06 5.65 -3.26
CA VAL A 38 5.29 6.47 -3.26
C VAL A 38 6.51 5.62 -3.61
N VAL A 39 6.66 4.48 -2.94
CA VAL A 39 7.79 3.57 -3.18
C VAL A 39 7.79 3.03 -4.61
N GLY A 40 6.65 2.56 -5.10
CA GLY A 40 6.55 1.99 -6.44
C GLY A 40 6.72 3.02 -7.55
N THR A 41 6.23 4.25 -7.35
CA THR A 41 6.49 5.38 -8.28
C THR A 41 8.00 5.68 -8.34
N CYS A 42 8.66 5.72 -7.18
CA CYS A 42 10.10 5.96 -7.11
C CYS A 42 10.89 4.84 -7.82
N LEU A 43 10.50 3.58 -7.59
CA LEU A 43 11.12 2.41 -8.21
C LEU A 43 10.92 2.37 -9.73
N LEU A 44 9.69 2.60 -10.22
CA LEU A 44 9.38 2.70 -11.64
C LEU A 44 10.09 3.86 -12.32
N GLY A 45 10.20 5.00 -11.64
CA GLY A 45 10.99 6.15 -12.13
C GLY A 45 12.44 5.78 -12.37
N LEU A 46 13.08 5.11 -11.40
CA LEU A 46 14.44 4.59 -11.53
C LEU A 46 14.59 3.58 -12.67
N ILE A 47 13.65 2.62 -12.77
CA ILE A 47 13.67 1.60 -13.83
C ILE A 47 13.48 2.24 -15.20
N ASN A 48 12.57 3.20 -15.35
CA ASN A 48 12.37 3.90 -16.62
C ASN A 48 13.59 4.74 -17.00
N LEU A 49 14.29 5.32 -16.03
CA LEU A 49 15.52 6.09 -16.30
C LEU A 49 16.64 5.18 -16.86
N VAL A 50 16.78 3.97 -16.30
CA VAL A 50 17.76 2.98 -16.79
C VAL A 50 17.26 2.29 -18.07
N GLY A 51 15.95 2.05 -18.16
CA GLY A 51 15.28 1.41 -19.29
C GLY A 51 15.25 2.28 -20.55
N GLU A 52 15.32 3.60 -20.40
CA GLU A 52 15.44 4.53 -21.53
C GLU A 52 16.69 4.23 -22.38
N LEU A 53 17.80 3.78 -21.77
CA LEU A 53 18.99 3.30 -22.49
C LEU A 53 18.73 2.05 -23.35
N PHE A 54 17.67 1.31 -23.06
CA PHE A 54 17.24 0.09 -23.76
C PHE A 54 15.93 0.29 -24.54
N HIS A 55 15.47 1.53 -24.73
CA HIS A 55 14.16 1.85 -25.33
C HIS A 55 12.95 1.20 -24.63
N PHE A 56 13.07 0.98 -23.32
CA PHE A 56 12.04 0.35 -22.49
C PHE A 56 11.44 1.35 -21.50
N HIS A 57 10.13 1.58 -21.62
CA HIS A 57 9.36 2.43 -20.72
C HIS A 57 8.12 1.71 -20.20
N ILE A 58 7.95 1.70 -18.89
CA ILE A 58 6.73 1.25 -18.21
C ILE A 58 5.88 2.48 -17.92
N ALA A 59 4.58 2.43 -18.24
CA ALA A 59 3.65 3.51 -17.92
C ALA A 59 3.61 3.79 -16.40
N LEU A 60 3.82 5.06 -16.03
CA LEU A 60 3.80 5.54 -14.65
C LEU A 60 2.36 5.92 -14.25
N ASN A 61 1.59 4.93 -13.83
CA ASN A 61 0.20 5.06 -13.41
C ASN A 61 0.03 4.62 -11.95
N PRO A 62 -1.01 5.08 -11.23
CA PRO A 62 -1.28 4.64 -9.86
C PRO A 62 -1.35 3.11 -9.71
N LEU A 63 -1.89 2.44 -10.73
CA LEU A 63 -2.02 0.99 -10.75
C LEU A 63 -0.65 0.29 -10.87
N THR A 64 0.25 0.79 -11.72
CA THR A 64 1.61 0.23 -11.87
C THR A 64 2.48 0.58 -10.67
N ALA A 65 2.33 1.78 -10.11
CA ALA A 65 2.99 2.19 -8.86
C ALA A 65 2.56 1.32 -7.67
N LEU A 66 1.28 1.02 -7.51
CA LEU A 66 0.82 0.07 -6.48
C LEU A 66 1.36 -1.33 -6.71
N ALA A 67 1.36 -1.82 -7.96
CA ALA A 67 1.90 -3.14 -8.27
C ALA A 67 3.41 -3.25 -7.95
N ALA A 68 4.20 -2.25 -8.35
CA ALA A 68 5.63 -2.20 -8.06
C ALA A 68 5.93 -1.96 -6.57
N GLY A 69 5.10 -1.18 -5.86
CA GLY A 69 5.30 -0.84 -4.46
C GLY A 69 4.79 -1.89 -3.46
N LEU A 70 3.72 -2.60 -3.78
CA LEU A 70 3.17 -3.69 -2.95
C LEU A 70 3.96 -4.99 -3.09
N TYR A 71 4.50 -5.24 -4.29
CA TYR A 71 5.36 -6.40 -4.58
C TYR A 71 6.63 -5.95 -5.31
N PRO A 72 7.66 -5.49 -4.59
CA PRO A 72 8.91 -4.98 -5.20
C PRO A 72 9.59 -6.00 -6.12
N VAL A 73 9.52 -7.29 -5.78
CA VAL A 73 10.09 -8.39 -6.59
C VAL A 73 9.02 -9.08 -7.43
N GLY A 74 7.87 -9.43 -6.84
CA GLY A 74 6.82 -10.17 -7.55
C GLY A 74 6.01 -9.34 -8.56
N GLY A 75 5.85 -8.03 -8.34
CA GLY A 75 5.06 -7.13 -9.18
C GLY A 75 5.85 -6.71 -10.41
N VAL A 76 7.15 -6.46 -10.23
CA VAL A 76 8.10 -6.31 -11.35
C VAL A 76 8.16 -7.60 -12.16
N LEU A 77 8.25 -8.78 -11.53
CA LEU A 77 8.23 -10.07 -12.25
C LEU A 77 6.94 -10.30 -13.04
N LEU A 78 5.77 -10.06 -12.45
CA LEU A 78 4.47 -10.19 -13.12
C LEU A 78 4.31 -9.20 -14.29
N LEU A 79 4.73 -7.94 -14.12
CA LEU A 79 4.71 -6.95 -15.20
C LEU A 79 5.69 -7.29 -16.32
N THR A 80 6.87 -7.80 -15.98
CA THR A 80 7.89 -8.24 -16.96
C THR A 80 7.39 -9.46 -17.74
N LEU A 81 6.77 -10.43 -17.06
CA LEU A 81 6.13 -11.59 -17.69
C LEU A 81 4.97 -11.18 -18.60
N LEU A 82 4.13 -10.24 -18.17
CA LEU A 82 3.01 -9.75 -18.98
C LEU A 82 3.49 -8.98 -20.21
N ALA A 83 4.54 -8.16 -20.06
CA ALA A 83 5.15 -7.42 -21.15
C ALA A 83 5.85 -8.34 -22.17
N LEU A 84 6.52 -9.41 -21.71
CA LEU A 84 7.10 -10.44 -22.59
C LEU A 84 6.05 -11.33 -23.25
N ALA A 85 4.89 -11.52 -22.62
CA ALA A 85 3.79 -12.33 -23.16
C ALA A 85 2.98 -11.63 -24.29
N GLY A 86 3.36 -10.42 -24.69
CA GLY A 86 2.81 -9.76 -25.88
C GLY A 86 1.51 -8.98 -25.68
N PHE A 87 1.05 -8.80 -24.44
CA PHE A 87 -0.05 -7.90 -24.14
C PHE A 87 0.46 -6.47 -24.05
N ARG A 88 0.46 -5.78 -25.20
CA ARG A 88 0.60 -4.33 -25.29
C ARG A 88 -0.66 -3.69 -24.72
N ALA A 89 -0.57 -3.10 -23.53
CA ALA A 89 -1.56 -2.19 -22.96
C ALA A 89 -0.92 -0.81 -22.77
#